data_AF-A0A3R5TQ26-F1
#
_entry.id   AF-A0A3R5TQ26-F1
#
_cell.length_a   1.000
_cell.length_b   1.000
_cell.length_c   1.000
_cell.angle_alpha   90.00
_cell.angle_beta   90.00
_cell.angle_gamma   90.00
#
_symmetry.space_group_name_H-M   'P 1'
#
loop_
_entity.id
_entity.type
_entity.pdbx_description
1 polymer ?
#
loop_
_entity_poly.entity_id
_entity_poly.type
_entity_poly.pdbx_seq_one_letter_code
_entity_poly.pdbx_strand_id
1 'polypeptide(L)'
;LIFIWLLLIVLGRKLAKDLVDELRKEGDRLSREMNLPANLLPIVMDMVKQITYDHFKDLVKKALCETIGWDQVALYFYISKAAIVMAGASGSIACRLKDMAVRYFHEELSPWIYDRGGLETMLEETDSEVD
;
A
#
# COMPACT_ATOMS: atom_id res chain seq x y z
N LEU A 1 -11.06 -7.39 5.38
CA LEU A 1 -11.16 -7.68 6.83
C LEU A 1 -9.81 -7.72 7.55
N ILE A 2 -8.74 -8.33 6.98
CA ILE A 2 -7.43 -8.39 7.65
C ILE A 2 -6.57 -7.12 7.42
N PHE A 3 -6.75 -6.40 6.31
CA PHE A 3 -6.12 -5.09 6.07
C PHE A 3 -6.52 -4.03 7.11
N ILE A 4 -7.78 -4.09 7.55
CA ILE A 4 -8.33 -3.26 8.63
C ILE A 4 -7.64 -3.58 9.96
N TRP A 5 -7.27 -4.84 10.18
CA TRP A 5 -6.56 -5.28 11.39
C TRP A 5 -5.12 -4.76 11.44
N LEU A 6 -4.44 -4.67 10.30
CA LEU A 6 -3.08 -4.12 10.21
C LEU A 6 -3.02 -2.61 10.41
N LEU A 7 -3.98 -1.88 9.84
CA LEU A 7 -4.15 -0.44 10.10
C LEU A 7 -4.58 -0.18 11.56
N LEU A 8 -5.44 -1.02 12.16
CA LEU A 8 -5.87 -0.89 13.56
C LEU A 8 -4.79 -1.26 14.59
N ILE A 9 -3.80 -2.09 14.26
CA ILE A 9 -2.65 -2.37 15.14
C ILE A 9 -1.72 -1.15 15.19
N VAL A 10 -1.59 -0.41 14.09
CA VAL A 10 -0.66 0.71 13.96
C VAL A 10 -1.27 2.04 14.42
N LEU A 11 -2.59 2.23 14.26
CA LEU A 11 -3.27 3.49 14.58
C LEU A 11 -4.16 3.36 15.83
N GLY A 12 -4.01 4.28 16.77
CA GLY A 12 -4.84 4.40 17.96
C GLY A 12 -6.34 4.49 17.65
N ARG A 13 -7.17 3.92 18.54
CA ARG A 13 -8.55 3.43 18.32
C ARG A 13 -9.60 4.42 17.78
N LYS A 14 -9.33 5.72 17.65
CA LYS A 14 -10.33 6.71 17.22
C LYS A 14 -10.07 7.22 15.79
N LEU A 15 -8.84 7.69 15.49
CA LEU A 15 -8.46 8.08 14.12
C LEU A 15 -8.30 6.90 13.16
N ALA A 16 -7.95 5.73 13.69
CA ALA A 16 -7.82 4.52 12.90
C ALA A 16 -9.11 4.15 12.18
N LYS A 17 -10.29 4.45 12.74
CA LYS A 17 -11.57 4.06 12.14
C LYS A 17 -11.91 4.90 10.91
N ASP A 18 -11.80 6.22 11.02
CA ASP A 18 -12.14 7.12 9.92
C ASP A 18 -11.14 6.97 8.77
N LEU A 19 -9.84 6.88 9.09
CA LEU A 19 -8.81 6.60 8.08
C LEU A 19 -8.99 5.20 7.46
N VAL A 20 -9.35 4.18 8.24
CA VAL A 20 -9.64 2.85 7.70
C VAL A 20 -10.86 2.86 6.81
N ASP A 21 -11.94 3.55 7.19
CA ASP A 21 -13.16 3.59 6.39
C ASP A 21 -12.95 4.40 5.10
N GLU A 22 -12.14 5.46 5.13
CA GLU A 22 -11.78 6.21 3.93
C GLU A 22 -10.84 5.40 3.02
N LEU A 23 -9.79 4.79 3.57
CA LEU A 23 -8.91 3.88 2.82
C LEU A 23 -9.65 2.65 2.29
N ARG A 24 -10.69 2.19 2.99
CA ARG A 24 -11.55 1.09 2.55
C ARG A 24 -12.46 1.53 1.43
N LYS A 25 -13.07 2.70 1.53
CA LYS A 25 -13.97 3.26 0.52
C LYS A 25 -13.21 3.56 -0.77
N GLU A 26 -12.05 4.20 -0.65
CA GLU A 26 -11.11 4.40 -1.75
C GLU A 26 -10.54 3.08 -2.26
N GLY A 27 -10.28 2.14 -1.37
CA GLY A 27 -9.94 0.79 -1.73
C GLY A 27 -11.01 0.10 -2.59
N ASP A 28 -12.26 0.12 -2.16
CA ASP A 28 -13.38 -0.55 -2.84
C ASP A 28 -13.75 0.18 -4.13
N ARG A 29 -13.48 1.49 -4.23
CA ARG A 29 -13.54 2.26 -5.47
C ARG A 29 -12.44 1.83 -6.45
N LEU A 30 -11.17 1.87 -6.02
CA LEU A 30 -10.02 1.44 -6.82
C LEU A 30 -10.11 -0.03 -7.25
N SER A 31 -10.74 -0.90 -6.44
CA SER A 31 -10.97 -2.31 -6.79
C SER A 31 -12.01 -2.49 -7.90
N ARG A 32 -12.97 -1.56 -8.02
CA ARG A 32 -13.95 -1.55 -9.12
C ARG A 32 -13.39 -0.90 -10.37
N GLU A 33 -12.45 0.01 -10.21
CA GLU A 33 -11.85 0.83 -11.26
C GLU A 33 -10.44 0.41 -11.65
N MET A 34 -9.97 -0.79 -11.26
CA MET A 34 -8.55 -1.20 -11.35
C MET A 34 -8.04 -1.33 -12.80
N ASN A 35 -7.93 -0.20 -13.49
CA ASN A 35 -7.24 0.01 -14.75
C ASN A 35 -5.79 0.25 -14.40
N LEU A 36 -5.06 -0.83 -14.19
CA LEU A 36 -3.65 -0.72 -13.89
C LEU A 36 -2.94 -0.01 -15.06
N PRO A 37 -2.16 1.05 -14.81
CA PRO A 37 -1.34 1.67 -15.84
C PRO A 37 -0.48 0.61 -16.55
N ALA A 38 -0.38 0.68 -17.87
CA ALA A 38 0.30 -0.34 -18.68
C ALA A 38 1.77 -0.55 -18.28
N ASN A 39 2.41 0.46 -17.69
CA ASN A 39 3.77 0.40 -17.15
C ASN A 39 3.87 -0.32 -15.79
N LEU A 40 2.79 -0.38 -15.01
CA LEU A 40 2.76 -1.06 -13.71
C LEU A 40 2.33 -2.52 -13.82
N LEU A 41 1.62 -2.89 -14.90
CA LEU A 41 1.11 -4.25 -15.08
C LEU A 41 2.23 -5.31 -15.10
N PRO A 42 3.37 -5.11 -15.81
CA PRO A 42 4.48 -6.07 -15.79
C PRO A 42 5.06 -6.24 -14.37
N ILE A 43 5.18 -5.15 -13.62
CA ILE A 43 5.71 -5.17 -12.25
C ILE A 43 4.79 -6.01 -11.35
N VAL A 44 3.49 -5.76 -11.41
CA VAL A 44 2.50 -6.50 -10.63
C VAL A 44 2.45 -7.97 -11.02
N MET A 45 2.55 -8.30 -12.31
CA MET A 45 2.62 -9.69 -12.77
C MET A 45 3.87 -10.41 -12.24
N ASP A 46 5.02 -9.74 -12.23
CA ASP A 46 6.26 -10.35 -11.76
C ASP A 46 6.27 -10.55 -10.24
N MET A 47 5.63 -9.65 -9.47
CA MET A 47 5.39 -9.87 -8.04
C MET A 47 4.60 -11.17 -7.79
N VAL A 48 3.61 -11.48 -8.62
CA VAL A 48 2.78 -12.69 -8.49
C VAL A 48 3.54 -13.95 -8.92
N LYS A 49 4.42 -13.86 -9.93
CA LYS A 49 5.19 -15.01 -10.44
C LYS A 49 6.30 -15.44 -9.50
N GLN A 50 6.99 -14.50 -8.84
CA GLN A 50 8.15 -14.78 -8.02
C GLN A 50 7.96 -14.28 -6.58
N ILE A 51 7.47 -15.20 -5.74
CA ILE A 51 7.08 -14.93 -4.35
C ILE A 51 8.29 -15.04 -3.41
N THR A 52 9.25 -14.12 -3.55
CA THR A 52 10.35 -13.94 -2.59
C THR A 52 10.41 -12.48 -2.14
N TYR A 53 10.80 -12.27 -0.87
CA TYR A 53 10.82 -10.93 -0.30
C TYR A 53 11.82 -10.00 -1.01
N ASP A 54 13.02 -10.49 -1.34
CA ASP A 54 14.05 -9.69 -2.01
C ASP A 54 13.57 -9.25 -3.40
N HIS A 55 12.92 -10.15 -4.15
CA HIS A 55 12.37 -9.81 -5.46
C HIS A 55 11.22 -8.80 -5.35
N PHE A 56 10.31 -9.00 -4.39
CA PHE A 56 9.25 -8.05 -4.09
C PHE A 56 9.83 -6.66 -3.77
N LYS A 57 10.83 -6.62 -2.88
CA LYS A 57 11.52 -5.39 -2.46
C LYS A 57 12.15 -4.67 -3.65
N ASP A 58 12.85 -5.40 -4.52
CA ASP A 58 13.47 -4.83 -5.73
C ASP A 58 12.42 -4.25 -6.69
N LEU A 59 11.31 -4.95 -6.90
CA LEU A 59 10.22 -4.49 -7.76
C LEU A 59 9.55 -3.22 -7.21
N VAL A 60 9.30 -3.18 -5.89
CA VAL A 60 8.75 -1.99 -5.23
C VAL A 60 9.73 -0.82 -5.35
N LYS A 61 11.03 -1.01 -5.08
CA LYS A 61 12.02 0.06 -5.21
C LYS A 61 12.11 0.61 -6.64
N LYS A 62 12.06 -0.27 -7.64
CA LYS A 62 12.00 0.13 -9.06
C LYS A 62 10.74 0.94 -9.38
N ALA A 63 9.61 0.61 -8.76
CA ALA A 63 8.34 1.30 -8.98
C ALA A 63 8.26 2.67 -8.28
N LEU A 64 8.87 2.82 -7.11
CA LEU A 64 8.74 4.01 -6.26
C LEU A 64 9.74 5.13 -6.57
N CYS A 65 10.73 4.90 -7.44
CA CYS A 65 11.89 5.81 -7.63
C CYS A 65 12.71 6.02 -6.34
N GLU A 66 13.82 6.76 -6.41
CA GLU A 66 14.82 6.83 -5.32
C GLU A 66 14.37 7.65 -4.09
N THR A 67 13.38 8.53 -4.23
CA THR A 67 12.94 9.41 -3.13
C THR A 67 11.55 9.04 -2.66
N ILE A 68 11.41 8.75 -1.36
CA ILE A 68 10.13 8.43 -0.73
C ILE A 68 9.38 9.75 -0.45
N GLY A 69 8.16 9.84 -0.99
CA GLY A 69 7.16 10.89 -0.77
C GLY A 69 5.77 10.28 -0.58
N TRP A 70 4.77 11.11 -0.27
CA TRP A 70 3.40 10.63 -0.06
C TRP A 70 2.80 9.96 -1.30
N ASP A 71 3.11 10.48 -2.50
CA ASP A 71 2.74 9.85 -3.77
C ASP A 71 3.33 8.45 -3.91
N GLN A 72 4.58 8.25 -3.48
CA GLN A 72 5.24 6.95 -3.49
C GLN A 72 4.63 6.01 -2.46
N VAL A 73 4.25 6.51 -1.29
CA VAL A 73 3.50 5.72 -0.29
C VAL A 73 2.15 5.27 -0.86
N ALA A 74 1.42 6.17 -1.54
CA ALA A 74 0.16 5.85 -2.21
C ALA A 74 0.35 4.83 -3.35
N LEU A 75 1.37 5.03 -4.19
CA LEU A 75 1.73 4.13 -5.29
C LEU A 75 2.08 2.73 -4.76
N TYR A 76 2.82 2.66 -3.65
CA TYR A 76 3.15 1.39 -2.98
C TYR A 76 1.89 0.62 -2.58
N PHE A 77 0.91 1.30 -1.98
CA PHE A 77 -0.36 0.66 -1.60
C PHE A 77 -1.13 0.20 -2.83
N TYR A 78 -1.13 1.01 -3.90
CA TYR A 78 -1.80 0.67 -5.16
C TYR A 78 -1.20 -0.60 -5.81
N ILE A 79 0.12 -0.67 -5.99
CA ILE A 79 0.78 -1.84 -6.63
C ILE A 79 0.67 -3.10 -5.76
N SER A 80 0.83 -2.96 -4.44
CA SER A 80 0.75 -4.10 -3.51
C SER A 80 -0.65 -4.70 -3.52
N LYS A 81 -1.67 -3.84 -3.52
CA LYS A 81 -3.06 -4.27 -3.62
C LYS A 81 -3.35 -4.95 -4.96
N ALA A 82 -2.88 -4.38 -6.06
CA ALA A 82 -3.06 -4.96 -7.38
C ALA A 82 -2.45 -6.37 -7.48
N ALA A 83 -1.25 -6.58 -6.91
CA ALA A 83 -0.61 -7.89 -6.87
C ALA A 83 -1.44 -8.90 -6.06
N ILE A 84 -1.96 -8.50 -4.90
CA ILE A 84 -2.79 -9.35 -4.05
C ILE A 84 -4.11 -9.72 -4.74
N VAL A 85 -4.75 -8.77 -5.43
CA VAL A 85 -5.97 -9.01 -6.20
C VAL A 85 -5.69 -9.96 -7.37
N MET A 86 -4.60 -9.71 -8.12
CA MET A 86 -4.19 -10.53 -9.26
C MET A 86 -3.83 -11.97 -8.85
N ALA A 87 -3.23 -12.16 -7.68
CA ALA A 87 -2.95 -13.49 -7.12
C ALA A 87 -4.21 -14.26 -6.68
N GLY A 88 -5.37 -13.62 -6.71
CA GLY A 88 -6.64 -14.14 -6.20
C GLY A 88 -6.75 -13.92 -4.69
N ALA A 89 -7.75 -13.13 -4.27
CA ALA A 89 -7.92 -12.60 -2.92
C ALA A 89 -7.96 -13.61 -1.75
N SER A 90 -7.94 -14.92 -2.02
CA SER A 90 -7.95 -15.99 -1.01
C SER A 90 -6.90 -17.09 -1.27
N GLY A 91 -5.97 -16.86 -2.20
CA GLY A 91 -4.89 -17.81 -2.51
C GLY A 91 -3.72 -17.72 -1.53
N SER A 92 -2.97 -18.82 -1.39
CA SER A 92 -1.72 -18.86 -0.61
C SER A 92 -0.70 -17.83 -1.09
N ILE A 93 -0.71 -17.53 -2.40
CA ILE A 93 0.10 -16.51 -3.05
C ILE A 93 -0.28 -15.11 -2.56
N ALA A 94 -1.58 -14.79 -2.49
CA ALA A 94 -2.07 -13.51 -1.97
C ALA A 94 -1.71 -13.30 -0.49
N CYS A 95 -1.76 -14.35 0.33
CA CYS A 95 -1.30 -14.29 1.72
C CYS A 95 0.20 -13.94 1.80
N ARG A 96 1.04 -14.61 1.00
CA ARG A 96 2.49 -14.33 0.98
C ARG A 96 2.80 -12.92 0.47
N LEU A 97 2.11 -12.45 -0.57
CA LEU A 97 2.23 -11.08 -1.06
C LEU A 97 1.85 -10.07 0.01
N LYS A 98 0.79 -10.34 0.76
CA LYS A 98 0.38 -9.52 1.90
C LYS A 98 1.46 -9.48 2.98
N ASP A 99 2.04 -10.62 3.35
CA ASP A 99 3.09 -10.66 4.37
C ASP A 99 4.36 -9.92 3.93
N MET A 100 4.75 -10.05 2.65
CA MET A 100 5.87 -9.30 2.07
C MET A 100 5.60 -7.80 2.00
N ALA A 101 4.38 -7.40 1.63
CA ALA A 101 3.96 -6.00 1.64
C ALA A 101 4.09 -5.42 3.06
N VAL A 102 3.46 -6.06 4.05
CA VAL A 102 3.54 -5.63 5.46
C VAL A 102 4.98 -5.48 5.93
N ARG A 103 5.83 -6.46 5.60
CA ARG A 103 7.24 -6.42 5.95
C ARG A 103 7.95 -5.21 5.32
N TYR A 104 7.74 -4.96 4.02
CA TYR A 104 8.31 -3.80 3.33
C TYR A 104 7.84 -2.48 3.96
N PHE A 105 6.56 -2.36 4.28
CA PHE A 105 6.02 -1.17 4.92
C PHE A 105 6.73 -0.89 6.24
N HIS A 106 6.89 -1.90 7.11
CA HIS A 106 7.59 -1.73 8.38
C HIS A 106 9.08 -1.40 8.23
N GLU A 107 9.76 -2.04 7.27
CA GLU A 107 11.21 -1.84 7.08
C GLU A 107 11.56 -0.51 6.40
N GLU A 108 10.77 -0.06 5.42
CA GLU A 108 11.18 1.04 4.52
C GLU A 108 10.29 2.29 4.61
N LEU A 109 8.97 2.13 4.84
CA LEU A 109 8.03 3.26 4.80
C LEU A 109 7.66 3.77 6.18
N SER A 110 7.46 2.88 7.16
CA SER A 110 7.08 3.24 8.52
C SER A 110 8.08 4.18 9.21
N PRO A 111 9.41 4.02 9.06
CA PRO A 111 10.36 4.97 9.62
C PRO A 111 10.19 6.38 9.02
N TRP A 112 10.10 6.46 7.68
CA TRP A 112 9.92 7.72 6.96
C TRP A 112 8.61 8.43 7.33
N ILE A 113 7.51 7.67 7.47
CA ILE A 113 6.21 8.19 7.89
C ILE A 113 6.28 8.73 9.32
N TYR A 114 6.93 7.98 10.23
CA TYR A 114 7.05 8.37 11.63
C TYR A 114 7.86 9.67 11.79
N ASP A 115 8.95 9.81 11.04
CA ASP A 115 9.78 11.01 11.04
C ASP A 115 9.03 12.27 10.57
N ARG A 116 7.90 12.10 9.86
CA ARG A 116 7.04 13.18 9.35
C ARG A 116 5.77 13.41 10.17
N GLY A 117 5.74 12.96 11.43
CA GLY A 117 4.59 13.16 12.30
C GLY A 117 3.48 12.12 12.14
N GLY A 118 3.75 11.03 11.42
CA GLY A 118 2.81 9.93 11.22
C GLY A 118 1.93 10.09 9.98
N LEU A 119 0.92 9.23 9.85
CA LEU A 119 -0.02 9.26 8.72
C LEU A 119 -1.00 10.44 8.78
N GLU A 120 -1.09 11.13 9.93
CA GLU A 120 -2.02 12.25 10.12
C GLU A 120 -1.64 13.46 9.24
N THR A 121 -0.33 13.67 9.02
CA THR A 121 0.16 14.77 8.19
C THR A 121 -0.15 14.59 6.70
N MET A 122 -0.38 13.37 6.24
CA MET A 122 -0.86 13.10 4.87
C MET A 122 -2.24 13.73 4.64
N LEU A 123 -3.13 13.69 5.64
CA LEU A 123 -4.48 14.25 5.55
C LEU A 123 -4.43 15.79 5.57
N GLU A 124 -3.55 16.36 6.40
CA GLU A 124 -3.36 17.81 6.51
C GLU A 124 -2.80 18.45 5.23
N GLU A 125 -1.91 17.75 4.51
CA GLU A 125 -1.37 18.21 3.22
C GLU A 125 -2.44 18.20 2.11
N THR A 126 -3.41 17.30 2.19
CA THR A 126 -4.48 17.17 1.17
C THR A 126 -5.60 18.20 1.38
N ASP A 127 -5.85 18.58 2.64
CA ASP A 127 -6.87 19.59 2.99
C ASP A 127 -6.39 21.04 2.83
N SER A 128 -5.08 21.28 2.59
CA SER A 128 -4.50 22.62 2.44
C SER A 128 -4.67 23.26 1.05
N GLU A 129 -5.33 22.61 0.08
CA GLU A 129 -5.60 23.18 -1.26
C GLU A 129 -7.02 23.76 -1.42
N VAL A 130 -7.67 24.18 -0.34
CA VAL A 130 -8.98 24.85 -0.39
C VAL A 130 -8.90 26.23 0.29
N ASP A 131 -8.24 27.18 -0.38
CA ASP A 131 -8.42 28.63 -0.16
C ASP A 131 -8.49 29.36 -1.52
#